data_AF-A0A7S4CQF4-F1
#
_entry.id   AF-A0A7S4CQF4-F1
#
_cell.length_a   1.000
_cell.length_b   1.000
_cell.length_c   1.000
_cell.angle_alpha   90.00
_cell.angle_beta   90.00
_cell.angle_gamma   90.00
#
_symmetry.space_group_name_H-M   'P 1'
#
loop_
_entity.id
_entity.type
_entity.pdbx_description
1 polymer ?
#
loop_
_entity_poly.entity_id
_entity_poly.type
_entity_poly.pdbx_seq_one_letter_code
_entity_poly.pdbx_strand_id
1 'polypeptide(L)'
;MTCRSLEDLNEMRQFVEFRFHGDNIGDAGAIAIANALKFHDKVDQMEVRESNIGDDGAAAIADALKTNTRVRKMDLRGNNIGDAGATAIADALKTNTILLSVALNGNSIGDGGATAIADALKTNTSIQALTLGGNNIGDAGATAIADALKTNTRFALLLLNGNNIGDGGAAAIADALKTNTSVQAVDLRGNNIGDAAAIAIADALNTNTSVPGLYFRDKDMCGSMRDQIDELCREDQERKDKVQEKKKAEENVE
;
A
#
# COMPACT_ATOMS: atom_id res chain seq x y z
N MET A 1 16.47 -3.66 19.03
CA MET A 1 17.87 -4.10 18.90
C MET A 1 17.99 -4.63 17.49
N THR A 2 18.85 -4.04 16.64
CA THR A 2 19.03 -4.46 15.25
C THR A 2 19.71 -5.83 15.23
N CYS A 3 19.10 -6.79 14.55
CA CYS A 3 19.63 -8.15 14.44
C CYS A 3 20.86 -8.13 13.53
N ARG A 4 22.01 -8.65 14.00
CA ARG A 4 23.31 -8.48 13.31
C ARG A 4 23.78 -9.72 12.55
N SER A 5 23.07 -10.85 12.62
CA SER A 5 23.45 -12.06 11.86
C SER A 5 22.30 -13.06 11.64
N LEU A 6 22.48 -13.96 10.65
CA LEU A 6 21.58 -15.08 10.32
C LEU A 6 21.52 -16.15 11.43
N GLU A 7 22.51 -16.20 12.32
CA GLU A 7 22.62 -17.20 13.40
C GLU A 7 21.62 -16.92 14.55
N ASP A 8 21.14 -15.68 14.68
CA ASP A 8 20.20 -15.24 15.72
C ASP A 8 18.76 -15.74 15.49
N LEU A 9 18.42 -16.25 14.30
CA LEU A 9 17.05 -16.62 13.90
C LEU A 9 16.42 -17.74 14.75
N ASN A 10 17.24 -18.68 15.24
CA ASN A 10 16.76 -19.83 16.02
C ASN A 10 16.46 -19.50 17.50
N GLU A 11 16.95 -18.37 18.02
CA GLU A 11 16.73 -17.96 19.41
C GLU A 11 15.50 -17.04 19.60
N MET A 12 14.83 -16.64 18.51
CA MET A 12 13.79 -15.59 18.51
C MET A 12 12.37 -16.02 18.92
N ARG A 13 12.19 -17.08 19.73
CA ARG A 13 10.85 -17.60 20.12
C ARG A 13 9.99 -16.67 21.01
N GLN A 14 10.44 -15.45 21.31
CA GLN A 14 9.73 -14.50 22.17
C GLN A 14 9.29 -13.21 21.46
N PHE A 15 9.68 -12.98 20.21
CA PHE A 15 9.46 -11.69 19.55
C PHE A 15 8.16 -11.66 18.75
N VAL A 16 7.46 -10.53 18.84
CA VAL A 16 6.20 -10.22 18.13
C VAL A 16 6.46 -9.54 16.78
N GLU A 17 7.71 -9.14 16.54
CA GLU A 17 8.10 -8.34 15.40
C GLU A 17 9.51 -8.67 14.94
N PHE A 18 9.71 -8.67 13.62
CA PHE A 18 10.95 -8.98 12.95
C PHE A 18 11.41 -7.76 12.13
N ARG A 19 12.55 -7.14 12.49
CA ARG A 19 13.03 -5.90 11.83
C ARG A 19 14.47 -6.01 11.33
N PHE A 20 14.66 -5.83 10.04
CA PHE A 20 15.95 -5.75 9.35
C PHE A 20 15.93 -4.49 8.48
N HIS A 21 16.89 -3.59 8.69
CA HIS A 21 16.92 -2.28 8.04
C HIS A 21 18.35 -1.98 7.60
N GLY A 22 18.59 -1.92 6.28
CA GLY A 22 19.89 -1.52 5.75
C GLY A 22 20.99 -2.59 5.85
N ASP A 23 20.65 -3.83 6.23
CA ASP A 23 21.62 -4.90 6.50
C ASP A 23 22.04 -5.68 5.24
N ASN A 24 21.63 -5.23 4.04
CA ASN A 24 21.96 -5.82 2.72
C ASN A 24 21.94 -7.36 2.72
N ILE A 25 20.90 -7.95 3.31
CA ILE A 25 20.81 -9.40 3.50
C ILE A 25 20.56 -10.15 2.18
N GLY A 26 20.07 -9.44 1.15
CA GLY A 26 19.77 -9.97 -0.18
C GLY A 26 18.72 -11.08 -0.17
N ASP A 27 18.59 -11.76 -1.32
CA ASP A 27 17.65 -12.87 -1.49
C ASP A 27 17.95 -14.04 -0.56
N ALA A 28 19.23 -14.34 -0.32
CA ALA A 28 19.64 -15.41 0.60
C ALA A 28 19.12 -15.15 2.03
N GLY A 29 19.20 -13.90 2.49
CA GLY A 29 18.62 -13.49 3.76
C GLY A 29 17.10 -13.58 3.76
N ALA A 30 16.43 -13.08 2.73
CA ALA A 30 14.98 -13.18 2.58
C ALA A 30 14.48 -14.64 2.59
N ILE A 31 15.20 -15.56 1.96
CA ILE A 31 14.90 -16.99 1.97
C ILE A 31 15.03 -17.58 3.38
N ALA A 32 16.08 -17.21 4.13
CA ALA A 32 16.22 -17.65 5.51
C ALA A 32 15.07 -17.14 6.40
N ILE A 33 14.66 -15.89 6.19
CA ILE A 33 13.51 -15.28 6.88
C ILE A 33 12.22 -16.02 6.52
N ALA A 34 11.97 -16.27 5.23
CA ALA A 34 10.81 -17.00 4.76
C ALA A 34 10.72 -18.40 5.40
N ASN A 35 11.84 -19.11 5.50
CA ASN A 35 11.90 -20.42 6.16
C ASN A 35 11.57 -20.31 7.65
N ALA A 36 12.06 -19.27 8.35
CA ALA A 36 11.71 -19.04 9.75
C ALA A 36 10.21 -18.73 9.92
N LEU A 37 9.63 -17.92 9.04
CA LEU A 37 8.22 -17.52 9.08
C LEU A 37 7.24 -18.69 8.93
N LYS A 38 7.61 -19.77 8.22
CA LYS A 38 6.75 -20.95 8.07
C LYS A 38 6.42 -21.62 9.39
N PHE A 39 7.28 -21.50 10.39
CA PHE A 39 7.14 -22.17 11.68
C PHE A 39 6.97 -21.21 12.87
N HIS A 40 7.07 -19.90 12.62
CA HIS A 40 6.96 -18.91 13.69
C HIS A 40 5.51 -18.51 13.95
N ASP A 41 5.03 -18.75 15.17
CA ASP A 41 3.63 -18.56 15.55
C ASP A 41 3.35 -17.27 16.35
N LYS A 42 4.38 -16.44 16.57
CA LYS A 42 4.27 -15.20 17.36
C LYS A 42 4.54 -13.89 16.61
N VAL A 43 5.02 -13.94 15.37
CA VAL A 43 5.37 -12.72 14.64
C VAL A 43 4.12 -12.15 13.97
N ASP A 44 3.71 -10.96 14.42
CA ASP A 44 2.58 -10.22 13.87
C ASP A 44 3.02 -9.23 12.78
N GLN A 45 4.28 -8.78 12.81
CA GLN A 45 4.81 -7.77 11.90
C GLN A 45 6.20 -8.16 11.39
N MET A 46 6.37 -8.15 10.07
CA MET A 46 7.65 -8.39 9.40
C MET A 46 8.07 -7.12 8.65
N GLU A 47 9.24 -6.58 8.99
CA GLU A 47 9.84 -5.41 8.37
C GLU A 47 11.25 -5.76 7.88
N VAL A 48 11.44 -5.73 6.56
CA VAL A 48 12.73 -6.01 5.91
C VAL A 48 12.97 -4.96 4.83
N ARG A 49 13.50 -3.81 5.26
CA ARG A 49 13.61 -2.60 4.44
C ARG A 49 15.04 -2.39 3.97
N GLU A 50 15.20 -1.78 2.79
CA GLU A 50 16.51 -1.33 2.28
C GLU A 50 17.57 -2.44 2.34
N SER A 51 17.17 -3.65 1.94
CA SER A 51 17.89 -4.90 2.21
C SER A 51 18.34 -5.62 0.94
N ASN A 52 18.19 -4.96 -0.22
CA ASN A 52 18.58 -5.48 -1.54
C ASN A 52 17.91 -6.82 -1.89
N ILE A 53 16.66 -7.01 -1.44
CA ILE A 53 15.86 -8.18 -1.79
C ILE A 53 15.35 -8.02 -3.22
N GLY A 54 15.62 -9.01 -4.07
CA GLY A 54 15.10 -9.11 -5.42
C GLY A 54 13.85 -9.99 -5.51
N ASP A 55 13.49 -10.33 -6.74
CA ASP A 55 12.31 -11.14 -7.07
C ASP A 55 12.33 -12.52 -6.38
N ASP A 56 13.49 -13.16 -6.28
CA ASP A 56 13.65 -14.50 -5.69
C ASP A 56 13.39 -14.49 -4.19
N GLY A 57 13.92 -13.50 -3.47
CA GLY A 57 13.69 -13.33 -2.04
C GLY A 57 12.23 -12.97 -1.75
N ALA A 58 11.63 -12.11 -2.58
CA ALA A 58 10.20 -11.80 -2.50
C ALA A 58 9.31 -13.04 -2.75
N ALA A 59 9.67 -13.88 -3.71
CA ALA A 59 8.96 -15.11 -4.00
C ALA A 59 9.02 -16.10 -2.83
N ALA A 60 10.19 -16.23 -2.17
CA ALA A 60 10.33 -17.06 -0.98
C ALA A 60 9.44 -16.56 0.18
N ILE A 61 9.45 -15.24 0.43
CA ILE A 61 8.58 -14.60 1.43
C ILE A 61 7.11 -14.86 1.10
N ALA A 62 6.72 -14.66 -0.17
CA ALA A 62 5.35 -14.90 -0.62
C ALA A 62 4.90 -16.35 -0.41
N ASP A 63 5.78 -17.32 -0.70
CA ASP A 63 5.51 -18.73 -0.44
C ASP A 63 5.28 -19.01 1.05
N ALA A 64 6.11 -18.45 1.93
CA ALA A 64 5.91 -18.56 3.38
C ALA A 64 4.58 -17.95 3.84
N LEU A 65 4.18 -16.82 3.26
CA LEU A 65 2.92 -16.14 3.59
C LEU A 65 1.68 -16.94 3.18
N LYS A 66 1.75 -17.84 2.19
CA LYS A 66 0.60 -18.70 1.85
C LYS A 66 0.18 -19.61 2.99
N THR A 67 1.13 -20.01 3.84
CA THR A 67 0.87 -20.88 5.00
C THR A 67 0.93 -20.16 6.34
N ASN A 68 1.56 -18.99 6.41
CA ASN A 68 1.67 -18.23 7.65
C ASN A 68 0.31 -17.63 8.06
N THR A 69 -0.14 -17.93 9.27
CA THR A 69 -1.45 -17.51 9.79
C THR A 69 -1.35 -16.43 10.87
N ARG A 70 -0.22 -15.70 10.94
CA ARG A 70 0.08 -14.77 12.05
C ARG A 70 0.46 -13.37 11.57
N VAL A 71 1.31 -13.27 10.57
CA VAL A 71 1.79 -11.98 10.07
C VAL A 71 0.62 -11.15 9.55
N ARG A 72 0.39 -9.99 10.18
CA ARG A 72 -0.65 -9.03 9.82
C ARG A 72 -0.11 -7.84 9.05
N LYS A 73 1.19 -7.53 9.21
CA LYS A 73 1.85 -6.43 8.50
C LYS A 73 3.16 -6.90 7.87
N MET A 74 3.33 -6.55 6.60
CA MET A 74 4.55 -6.77 5.84
C MET A 74 5.07 -5.44 5.31
N ASP A 75 6.31 -5.11 5.64
CA ASP A 75 7.03 -3.96 5.11
C ASP A 75 8.31 -4.43 4.39
N LEU A 76 8.32 -4.26 3.06
CA LEU A 76 9.46 -4.56 2.18
C LEU A 76 9.90 -3.32 1.41
N ARG A 77 9.76 -2.13 1.99
CA ARG A 77 10.13 -0.87 1.31
C ARG A 77 11.61 -0.80 0.96
N GLY A 78 11.92 -0.17 -0.18
CA GLY A 78 13.30 0.12 -0.58
C GLY A 78 14.10 -1.13 -0.99
N ASN A 79 13.46 -2.13 -1.58
CA ASN A 79 14.12 -3.31 -2.12
C ASN A 79 14.06 -3.28 -3.67
N ASN A 80 14.36 -4.41 -4.32
CA ASN A 80 14.45 -4.56 -5.77
C ASN A 80 13.47 -5.64 -6.29
N ILE A 81 12.26 -5.70 -5.71
CA ILE A 81 11.28 -6.80 -5.88
C ILE A 81 10.66 -6.91 -7.28
N GLY A 82 10.71 -5.84 -8.08
CA GLY A 82 10.29 -5.84 -9.48
C GLY A 82 8.85 -6.34 -9.72
N ASP A 83 8.52 -6.60 -10.98
CA ASP A 83 7.20 -7.10 -11.36
C ASP A 83 7.01 -8.59 -11.01
N ALA A 84 8.05 -9.41 -11.14
CA ALA A 84 7.92 -10.85 -10.88
C ALA A 84 7.79 -11.13 -9.38
N GLY A 85 8.56 -10.44 -8.53
CA GLY A 85 8.41 -10.54 -7.08
C GLY A 85 7.07 -9.97 -6.60
N ALA A 86 6.60 -8.85 -7.18
CA ALA A 86 5.26 -8.32 -6.91
C ALA A 86 4.15 -9.32 -7.31
N THR A 87 4.31 -10.02 -8.42
CA THR A 87 3.40 -11.09 -8.86
C THR A 87 3.38 -12.25 -7.87
N ALA A 88 4.53 -12.69 -7.38
CA ALA A 88 4.60 -13.74 -6.37
C ALA A 88 3.88 -13.32 -5.07
N ILE A 89 4.09 -12.08 -4.63
CA ILE A 89 3.38 -11.51 -3.47
C ILE A 89 1.86 -11.49 -3.73
N ALA A 90 1.43 -11.04 -4.90
CA ALA A 90 0.02 -11.02 -5.27
C ALA A 90 -0.62 -12.42 -5.22
N ASP A 91 0.09 -13.45 -5.70
CA ASP A 91 -0.39 -14.83 -5.62
C ASP A 91 -0.54 -15.31 -4.17
N ALA A 92 0.32 -14.88 -3.25
CA ALA A 92 0.14 -15.16 -1.83
C ALA A 92 -1.07 -14.41 -1.24
N LEU A 93 -1.32 -13.17 -1.66
CA LEU A 93 -2.46 -12.38 -1.21
C LEU A 93 -3.81 -12.96 -1.66
N LYS A 94 -3.88 -13.73 -2.75
CA LYS A 94 -5.12 -14.41 -3.16
C LYS A 94 -5.61 -15.42 -2.11
N THR A 95 -4.70 -16.03 -1.36
CA THR A 95 -5.03 -17.06 -0.36
C THR A 95 -4.82 -16.61 1.08
N ASN A 96 -3.94 -15.63 1.33
CA ASN A 96 -3.70 -15.14 2.68
C ASN A 96 -4.78 -14.14 3.11
N THR A 97 -5.58 -14.53 4.10
CA THR A 97 -6.66 -13.69 4.67
C THR A 97 -6.30 -13.10 6.04
N ILE A 98 -5.01 -13.08 6.40
CA ILE A 98 -4.52 -12.62 7.71
C ILE A 98 -3.81 -11.27 7.58
N LEU A 99 -3.05 -11.08 6.50
CA LEU A 99 -2.38 -9.84 6.17
C LEU A 99 -3.40 -8.70 6.03
N LEU A 100 -3.12 -7.61 6.74
CA LEU A 100 -3.91 -6.38 6.74
C LEU A 100 -3.18 -5.23 6.05
N SER A 101 -1.85 -5.20 6.13
CA SER A 101 -1.03 -4.09 5.62
C SER A 101 0.16 -4.61 4.84
N VAL A 102 0.33 -4.10 3.62
CA VAL A 102 1.46 -4.43 2.74
C VAL A 102 2.14 -3.14 2.28
N ALA A 103 3.44 -3.04 2.51
CA ALA A 103 4.24 -1.91 2.06
C ALA A 103 5.34 -2.34 1.09
N LEU A 104 5.25 -1.81 -0.13
CA LEU A 104 6.10 -2.12 -1.28
C LEU A 104 6.64 -0.85 -1.93
N ASN A 105 6.73 0.25 -1.20
CA ASN A 105 7.27 1.51 -1.73
C ASN A 105 8.73 1.34 -2.19
N GLY A 106 9.13 1.94 -3.30
CA GLY A 106 10.52 1.91 -3.75
C GLY A 106 11.02 0.52 -4.11
N ASN A 107 10.28 -0.22 -4.95
CA ASN A 107 10.61 -1.60 -5.34
C ASN A 107 10.73 -1.83 -6.86
N SER A 108 10.76 -0.74 -7.64
CA SER A 108 10.78 -0.80 -9.12
C SER A 108 9.62 -1.58 -9.75
N ILE A 109 8.46 -1.62 -9.07
CA ILE A 109 7.24 -2.29 -9.55
C ILE A 109 6.64 -1.46 -10.70
N GLY A 110 6.36 -2.08 -11.84
CA GLY A 110 5.69 -1.49 -12.99
C GLY A 110 4.22 -1.88 -13.08
N ASP A 111 3.64 -1.68 -14.27
CA ASP A 111 2.23 -1.99 -14.54
C ASP A 111 1.91 -3.48 -14.41
N GLY A 112 2.85 -4.37 -14.74
CA GLY A 112 2.66 -5.82 -14.64
C GLY A 112 2.47 -6.27 -13.20
N GLY A 113 3.35 -5.86 -12.30
CA GLY A 113 3.26 -6.16 -10.87
C GLY A 113 2.05 -5.49 -10.21
N ALA A 114 1.75 -4.24 -10.57
CA ALA A 114 0.55 -3.55 -10.10
C ALA A 114 -0.75 -4.25 -10.52
N THR A 115 -0.82 -4.75 -11.77
CA THR A 115 -1.96 -5.51 -12.27
C THR A 115 -2.14 -6.81 -11.50
N ALA A 116 -1.05 -7.56 -11.24
CA ALA A 116 -1.12 -8.78 -10.46
C ALA A 116 -1.65 -8.53 -9.04
N ILE A 117 -1.16 -7.47 -8.38
CA ILE A 117 -1.64 -7.05 -7.06
C ILE A 117 -3.12 -6.68 -7.12
N ALA A 118 -3.55 -5.91 -8.12
CA ALA A 118 -4.95 -5.55 -8.30
C ALA A 118 -5.87 -6.77 -8.46
N ASP A 119 -5.45 -7.76 -9.24
CA ASP A 119 -6.21 -9.01 -9.39
C ASP A 119 -6.32 -9.78 -8.07
N ALA A 120 -5.28 -9.79 -7.24
CA ALA A 120 -5.36 -10.36 -5.91
C ALA A 120 -6.33 -9.60 -4.99
N LEU A 121 -6.35 -8.27 -5.07
CA LEU A 121 -7.26 -7.42 -4.29
C LEU A 121 -8.73 -7.62 -4.66
N LYS A 122 -9.07 -8.04 -5.88
CA LYS A 122 -10.47 -8.37 -6.25
C LYS A 122 -11.05 -9.49 -5.39
N THR A 123 -10.23 -10.43 -4.96
CA THR A 123 -10.65 -11.60 -4.15
C THR A 123 -10.24 -11.51 -2.68
N ASN A 124 -9.20 -10.73 -2.36
CA ASN A 124 -8.72 -10.60 -0.99
C ASN A 124 -9.67 -9.72 -0.15
N THR A 125 -10.08 -10.24 1.01
CA THR A 125 -11.01 -9.57 1.92
C THR A 125 -10.37 -9.11 3.24
N SER A 126 -9.06 -9.25 3.40
CA SER A 126 -8.34 -8.91 4.65
C SER A 126 -7.52 -7.65 4.54
N ILE A 127 -6.93 -7.35 3.38
CA ILE A 127 -6.05 -6.21 3.18
C ILE A 127 -6.83 -4.90 3.34
N GLN A 128 -6.29 -4.03 4.19
CA GLN A 128 -6.83 -2.72 4.52
C GLN A 128 -5.91 -1.59 4.02
N ALA A 129 -4.59 -1.84 3.96
CA ALA A 129 -3.61 -0.86 3.54
C ALA A 129 -2.61 -1.44 2.55
N LEU A 130 -2.43 -0.77 1.42
CA LEU A 130 -1.39 -1.07 0.42
C LEU A 130 -0.67 0.23 0.06
N THR A 131 0.67 0.17 0.14
CA THR A 131 1.52 1.31 -0.20
C THR A 131 2.51 0.91 -1.29
N LEU A 132 2.40 1.58 -2.43
CA LEU A 132 3.11 1.33 -3.68
C LEU A 132 3.81 2.59 -4.18
N GLY A 133 4.07 3.57 -3.32
CA GLY A 133 4.69 4.82 -3.72
C GLY A 133 6.16 4.66 -4.13
N GLY A 134 6.68 5.57 -4.95
CA GLY A 134 8.08 5.50 -5.40
C GLY A 134 8.36 4.29 -6.30
N ASN A 135 7.41 3.87 -7.13
CA ASN A 135 7.55 2.76 -8.07
C ASN A 135 7.43 3.28 -9.52
N ASN A 136 7.34 2.37 -10.49
CA ASN A 136 7.26 2.69 -11.92
C ASN A 136 5.85 2.44 -12.50
N ILE A 137 4.81 2.55 -11.68
CA ILE A 137 3.42 2.28 -12.09
C ILE A 137 2.91 3.40 -12.99
N GLY A 138 2.36 3.05 -14.15
CA GLY A 138 1.72 3.96 -15.10
C GLY A 138 0.20 3.85 -15.09
N ASP A 139 -0.42 4.37 -16.16
CA ASP A 139 -1.88 4.39 -16.31
C ASP A 139 -2.51 2.99 -16.33
N ALA A 140 -1.83 2.01 -16.94
CA ALA A 140 -2.38 0.65 -17.03
C ALA A 140 -2.46 -0.03 -15.66
N GLY A 141 -1.39 0.06 -14.85
CA GLY A 141 -1.38 -0.47 -13.50
C GLY A 141 -2.36 0.26 -12.58
N ALA A 142 -2.44 1.59 -12.68
CA ALA A 142 -3.41 2.39 -11.92
C ALA A 142 -4.86 2.03 -12.29
N THR A 143 -5.15 1.81 -13.58
CA THR A 143 -6.48 1.37 -14.04
C THR A 143 -6.84 0.00 -13.49
N ALA A 144 -5.90 -0.95 -13.48
CA ALA A 144 -6.14 -2.26 -12.89
C ALA A 144 -6.47 -2.16 -11.39
N ILE A 145 -5.73 -1.33 -10.64
CA ILE A 145 -6.02 -1.05 -9.23
C ILE A 145 -7.40 -0.42 -9.06
N ALA A 146 -7.77 0.55 -9.91
CA ALA A 146 -9.10 1.16 -9.89
C ALA A 146 -10.23 0.13 -10.08
N ASP A 147 -10.07 -0.79 -11.02
CA ASP A 147 -11.04 -1.87 -11.24
C ASP A 147 -11.18 -2.79 -10.01
N ALA A 148 -10.08 -3.06 -9.30
CA ALA A 148 -10.14 -3.82 -8.06
C ALA A 148 -10.89 -3.05 -6.95
N LEU A 149 -10.68 -1.73 -6.84
CA LEU A 149 -11.38 -0.89 -5.87
C LEU A 149 -12.89 -0.85 -6.11
N LYS A 150 -13.37 -0.95 -7.36
CA LYS A 150 -14.82 -0.98 -7.64
C LYS A 150 -15.51 -2.16 -6.93
N THR A 151 -14.80 -3.26 -6.70
CA THR A 151 -15.34 -4.48 -6.07
C THR A 151 -14.90 -4.69 -4.62
N ASN A 152 -13.74 -4.15 -4.22
CA ASN A 152 -13.20 -4.37 -2.88
C ASN A 152 -13.79 -3.39 -1.86
N THR A 153 -14.51 -3.91 -0.86
CA THR A 153 -15.20 -3.12 0.17
C THR A 153 -14.50 -3.11 1.53
N ARG A 154 -13.27 -3.63 1.61
CA ARG A 154 -12.48 -3.73 2.86
C ARG A 154 -11.25 -2.82 2.86
N PHE A 155 -10.82 -2.45 1.67
CA PHE A 155 -9.63 -1.67 1.45
C PHE A 155 -9.85 -0.20 1.87
N ALA A 156 -8.94 0.32 2.71
CA ALA A 156 -9.07 1.64 3.35
C ALA A 156 -8.00 2.64 2.91
N LEU A 157 -6.76 2.21 2.63
CA LEU A 157 -5.63 3.11 2.38
C LEU A 157 -4.81 2.68 1.17
N LEU A 158 -4.80 3.51 0.11
CA LEU A 158 -4.01 3.31 -1.12
C LEU A 158 -2.97 4.42 -1.27
N LEU A 159 -1.68 4.12 -1.18
CA LEU A 159 -0.62 5.11 -1.46
C LEU A 159 0.05 4.78 -2.79
N LEU A 160 -0.09 5.66 -3.78
CA LEU A 160 0.45 5.55 -5.14
C LEU A 160 1.34 6.77 -5.49
N ASN A 161 1.75 7.55 -4.50
CA ASN A 161 2.57 8.75 -4.68
C ASN A 161 3.94 8.43 -5.29
N GLY A 162 4.52 9.30 -6.13
CA GLY A 162 5.85 9.05 -6.70
C GLY A 162 5.87 7.90 -7.72
N ASN A 163 4.85 7.80 -8.56
CA ASN A 163 4.79 6.84 -9.68
C ASN A 163 4.74 7.60 -11.02
N ASN A 164 4.47 6.90 -12.11
CA ASN A 164 4.36 7.48 -13.46
C ASN A 164 2.89 7.59 -13.93
N ILE A 165 1.93 7.70 -13.01
CA ILE A 165 0.50 7.71 -13.32
C ILE A 165 0.14 9.03 -14.01
N GLY A 166 -0.44 8.97 -15.19
CA GLY A 166 -0.94 10.11 -15.93
C GLY A 166 -2.44 10.35 -15.72
N ASP A 167 -3.01 11.15 -16.61
CA ASP A 167 -4.43 11.52 -16.54
C ASP A 167 -5.37 10.33 -16.65
N GLY A 168 -5.02 9.33 -17.47
CA GLY A 168 -5.86 8.15 -17.70
C GLY A 168 -6.02 7.30 -16.43
N GLY A 169 -4.90 7.00 -15.77
CA GLY A 169 -4.90 6.22 -14.53
C GLY A 169 -5.52 6.97 -13.36
N ALA A 170 -5.23 8.27 -13.24
CA ALA A 170 -5.83 9.12 -12.22
C ALA A 170 -7.36 9.24 -12.38
N ALA A 171 -7.86 9.40 -13.62
CA ALA A 171 -9.29 9.41 -13.90
C ALA A 171 -9.95 8.05 -13.60
N ALA A 172 -9.28 6.93 -13.88
CA ALA A 172 -9.79 5.61 -13.52
C ALA A 172 -9.94 5.42 -12.01
N ILE A 173 -8.93 5.84 -11.23
CA ILE A 173 -8.99 5.83 -9.76
C ILE A 173 -10.14 6.72 -9.26
N ALA A 174 -10.28 7.94 -9.80
CA ALA A 174 -11.37 8.84 -9.46
C ALA A 174 -12.75 8.21 -9.74
N ASP A 175 -12.92 7.57 -10.89
CA ASP A 175 -14.16 6.87 -11.25
C ASP A 175 -14.49 5.73 -10.27
N ALA A 176 -13.51 4.91 -9.91
CA ALA A 176 -13.69 3.85 -8.91
C ALA A 176 -14.10 4.39 -7.54
N LEU A 177 -13.52 5.53 -7.15
CA LEU A 177 -13.86 6.20 -5.90
C LEU A 177 -15.25 6.83 -5.91
N LYS A 178 -15.94 7.01 -7.03
CA LYS A 178 -17.35 7.48 -7.01
C LYS A 178 -18.28 6.46 -6.37
N THR A 179 -17.96 5.17 -6.50
CA THR A 179 -18.79 4.06 -6.00
C THR A 179 -18.22 3.37 -4.77
N ASN A 180 -16.91 3.44 -4.56
CA ASN A 180 -16.28 2.79 -3.41
C ASN A 180 -16.45 3.64 -2.13
N THR A 181 -17.07 3.07 -1.10
CA THR A 181 -17.27 3.74 0.20
C THR A 181 -16.37 3.23 1.31
N SER A 182 -15.48 2.28 1.04
CA SER A 182 -14.56 1.72 2.04
C SER A 182 -13.22 2.44 2.10
N VAL A 183 -12.77 2.97 0.96
CA VAL A 183 -11.51 3.70 0.85
C VAL A 183 -11.63 5.01 1.62
N GLN A 184 -10.71 5.20 2.56
CA GLN A 184 -10.64 6.40 3.39
C GLN A 184 -9.53 7.33 2.93
N ALA A 185 -8.48 6.79 2.31
CA ALA A 185 -7.43 7.64 1.77
C ALA A 185 -6.78 7.07 0.52
N VAL A 186 -6.54 7.98 -0.44
CA VAL A 186 -5.72 7.71 -1.62
C VAL A 186 -4.70 8.84 -1.79
N ASP A 187 -3.44 8.49 -2.02
CA ASP A 187 -2.38 9.45 -2.31
C ASP A 187 -1.81 9.24 -3.71
N LEU A 188 -1.98 10.23 -4.57
CA LEU A 188 -1.50 10.29 -5.96
C LEU A 188 -0.45 11.40 -6.15
N ARG A 189 0.09 12.00 -5.09
CA ARG A 189 1.07 13.10 -5.22
C ARG A 189 2.35 12.68 -5.93
N GLY A 190 2.93 13.59 -6.72
CA GLY A 190 4.17 13.33 -7.44
C GLY A 190 4.03 12.24 -8.50
N ASN A 191 2.97 12.31 -9.30
CA ASN A 191 2.76 11.49 -10.47
C ASN A 191 2.95 12.36 -11.72
N ASN A 192 2.19 12.15 -12.79
CA ASN A 192 2.15 13.00 -13.99
C ASN A 192 0.70 13.48 -14.24
N ILE A 193 0.03 13.98 -13.20
CA ILE A 193 -1.40 14.34 -13.25
C ILE A 193 -1.57 15.79 -13.72
N GLY A 194 -2.28 15.95 -14.83
CA GLY A 194 -2.67 17.23 -15.41
C GLY A 194 -4.07 17.70 -14.98
N ASP A 195 -4.46 18.86 -15.52
CA ASP A 195 -5.69 19.56 -15.13
C ASP A 195 -6.96 18.73 -15.39
N ALA A 196 -6.99 17.91 -16.45
CA ALA A 196 -8.18 17.13 -16.81
C ALA A 196 -8.47 16.04 -15.76
N ALA A 197 -7.45 15.33 -15.30
CA ALA A 197 -7.61 14.35 -14.24
C ALA A 197 -7.85 14.99 -12.87
N ALA A 198 -7.28 16.17 -12.61
CA ALA A 198 -7.59 16.93 -11.40
C ALA A 198 -9.09 17.27 -11.30
N ILE A 199 -9.72 17.65 -12.41
CA ILE A 199 -11.18 17.88 -12.48
C ILE A 199 -11.94 16.58 -12.20
N ALA A 200 -11.56 15.48 -12.85
CA ALA A 200 -12.21 14.19 -12.63
C ALA A 200 -12.14 13.73 -11.16
N ILE A 201 -11.00 14.00 -10.51
CA ILE A 201 -10.80 13.73 -9.09
C ILE A 201 -11.68 14.63 -8.22
N ALA A 202 -11.74 15.93 -8.49
CA ALA A 202 -12.60 16.87 -7.77
C ALA A 202 -14.09 16.48 -7.88
N ASP A 203 -14.54 16.09 -9.08
CA ASP A 203 -15.90 15.59 -9.32
C ASP A 203 -16.21 14.31 -8.52
N ALA A 204 -15.23 13.41 -8.41
CA ALA A 204 -15.38 12.19 -7.61
C ALA A 204 -15.55 12.51 -6.11
N LEU A 205 -14.81 13.48 -5.58
CA LEU A 205 -14.92 13.92 -4.18
C LEU A 205 -16.25 14.62 -3.90
N ASN A 206 -16.76 15.41 -4.84
CA ASN A 206 -18.08 16.02 -4.73
C ASN A 206 -19.21 14.98 -4.74
N THR A 207 -19.00 13.85 -5.42
CA THR A 207 -20.01 12.78 -5.52
C THR A 207 -19.95 11.82 -4.33
N ASN A 208 -18.75 11.51 -3.83
CA ASN A 208 -18.55 10.57 -2.74
C ASN A 208 -18.14 11.26 -1.43
N THR A 209 -19.10 11.37 -0.50
CA THR A 209 -18.89 11.96 0.83
C THR A 209 -18.21 11.03 1.85
N SER A 210 -18.00 9.77 1.48
CA SER A 210 -17.44 8.70 2.32
C SER A 210 -15.92 8.62 2.28
N VAL A 211 -15.27 9.16 1.24
CA VAL A 211 -13.80 9.24 1.15
C VAL A 211 -13.37 10.57 1.78
N PRO A 212 -12.76 10.58 2.98
CA PRO A 212 -12.34 11.83 3.59
C PRO A 212 -11.11 12.41 2.88
N GLY A 213 -10.06 11.63 2.63
CA GLY A 213 -8.79 12.17 2.10
C GLY A 213 -8.36 11.63 0.74
N LEU A 214 -8.51 12.41 -0.33
CA LEU A 214 -7.87 12.12 -1.62
C LEU A 214 -6.81 13.19 -1.89
N TYR A 215 -5.55 12.80 -1.78
CA TYR A 215 -4.41 13.69 -1.92
C TYR A 215 -3.82 13.54 -3.32
N PHE A 216 -3.94 14.57 -4.15
CA PHE A 216 -3.39 14.60 -5.50
C PHE A 216 -2.79 16.00 -5.70
N ARG A 217 -1.48 16.06 -5.94
CA ARG A 217 -0.78 17.32 -6.16
C ARG A 217 0.37 17.05 -7.09
N ASP A 218 0.37 17.75 -8.21
CA ASP A 218 1.41 17.63 -9.21
C ASP A 218 1.99 18.99 -9.65
N LYS A 219 3.24 18.93 -10.11
CA LYS A 219 3.96 20.08 -10.65
C LYS A 219 3.32 20.58 -11.94
N ASP A 220 2.66 19.68 -12.68
CA ASP A 220 2.08 19.92 -14.00
C ASP A 220 0.67 20.53 -13.95
N MET A 221 0.12 20.73 -12.74
CA MET A 221 -1.17 21.39 -12.51
C MET A 221 -1.05 22.93 -12.53
N CYS A 222 -2.05 23.61 -13.10
CA CYS A 222 -2.09 25.07 -13.10
C CYS A 222 -2.28 25.66 -11.68
N GLY A 223 -1.71 26.85 -11.43
CA GLY A 223 -1.65 27.46 -10.09
C GLY A 223 -3.01 27.68 -9.42
N SER A 224 -4.02 28.09 -10.19
CA SER A 224 -5.39 28.28 -9.68
C SER A 224 -6.06 26.98 -9.24
N MET A 225 -5.72 25.85 -9.87
CA MET A 225 -6.24 24.54 -9.50
C MET A 225 -5.53 24.02 -8.24
N ARG A 226 -4.23 24.28 -8.12
CA ARG A 226 -3.44 23.97 -6.92
C ARG A 226 -4.02 24.65 -5.68
N ASP A 227 -4.42 25.92 -5.80
CA ASP A 227 -5.02 26.67 -4.69
C ASP A 227 -6.39 26.12 -4.27
N GLN A 228 -7.23 25.67 -5.22
CA GLN A 228 -8.53 25.05 -4.93
C GLN A 228 -8.39 23.70 -4.22
N ILE A 229 -7.36 22.92 -4.55
CA ILE A 229 -7.09 21.63 -3.91
C ILE A 229 -6.51 21.83 -2.52
N ASP A 230 -5.61 22.80 -2.35
CA ASP A 230 -5.05 23.13 -1.03
C ASP A 230 -6.18 23.58 -0.08
N GLU A 231 -7.21 24.28 -0.58
CA GLU A 231 -8.42 24.63 0.19
C GLU A 231 -9.28 23.40 0.53
N LEU A 232 -9.59 22.53 -0.45
CA LEU A 232 -10.37 21.30 -0.19
C LEU A 232 -9.66 20.36 0.80
N CYS A 233 -8.32 20.24 0.73
CA CYS A 233 -7.54 19.46 1.68
C CYS A 233 -7.56 20.06 3.09
N ARG A 234 -7.55 21.39 3.20
CA ARG A 234 -7.67 22.10 4.48
C ARG A 234 -9.04 21.85 5.12
N GLU A 235 -10.11 21.96 4.34
CA GLU A 235 -11.48 21.71 4.80
C GLU A 235 -11.70 20.26 5.28
N ASP A 236 -11.14 19.26 4.59
CA ASP A 236 -11.21 17.87 5.04
C ASP A 236 -10.41 17.63 6.34
N GLN A 237 -9.23 18.23 6.46
CA GLN A 237 -8.44 18.13 7.70
C GLN A 237 -9.20 18.74 8.88
N GLU A 238 -9.81 19.92 8.70
CA GLU A 238 -10.66 20.55 9.71
C GLU A 238 -11.89 19.68 10.08
N ARG A 239 -12.48 18.98 9.11
CA ARG A 239 -13.59 18.03 9.34
C ARG A 239 -13.13 16.82 10.15
N LYS A 240 -11.96 16.25 9.85
CA LYS A 240 -11.36 15.13 10.60
C LYS A 240 -11.05 15.51 12.05
N ASP A 241 -10.46 16.69 12.26
CA ASP A 241 -10.12 17.18 13.59
C ASP A 241 -11.37 17.32 14.46
N LYS A 242 -12.46 17.88 13.92
CA LYS A 242 -13.77 17.98 14.61
C LYS A 242 -14.37 16.62 14.97
N VAL A 243 -14.27 15.63 14.08
CA VAL A 243 -14.75 14.26 14.35
C VAL A 243 -13.92 13.60 15.46
N GLN A 244 -12.61 13.83 15.48
CA GLN A 244 -11.72 13.26 16.49
C GLN A 244 -11.88 13.94 17.86
N GLU A 245 -12.12 15.24 17.90
CA GLU A 245 -12.50 15.97 19.12
C GLU A 245 -13.82 15.47 19.69
N LYS A 246 -14.83 15.22 18.83
CA LYS A 246 -16.12 14.68 19.27
C LYS A 246 -16.00 13.28 19.87
N LYS A 247 -15.21 12.39 19.25
CA LYS A 247 -14.93 11.06 19.80
C LYS A 247 -14.22 11.12 21.16
N LYS A 248 -13.21 12.00 21.31
CA LYS A 248 -12.53 12.22 22.60
C LYS A 248 -13.46 12.80 23.66
N ALA A 249 -14.44 13.61 23.26
CA ALA A 249 -15.44 14.13 24.20
C ALA A 249 -16.41 13.04 24.66
N GLU A 250 -16.78 12.09 23.79
CA GLU A 250 -17.64 10.95 24.13
C GLU A 250 -16.92 9.92 25.02
N GLU A 251 -15.62 9.67 24.80
CA GLU A 251 -14.79 8.75 25.61
C GLU A 251 -14.45 9.27 27.02
N ASN A 252 -14.54 10.59 27.26
CA ASN A 252 -14.26 11.19 28.58
C ASN A 252 -15.53 11.35 29.45
N VAL A 253 -16.68 10.87 28.98
CA VAL A 253 -17.97 10.94 29.68
C VAL A 253 -18.39 9.56 30.24
N GLU A 254 -17.61 8.51 29.97
CA GLU A 254 -17.76 7.14 30.52
C GLU A 254 -16.72 6.87 31.63
#